data_AF-J9E796-F1
#
_entry.id   AF-J9E796-F1
#
_cell.length_a   1.000
_cell.length_b   1.000
_cell.length_c   1.000
_cell.angle_alpha   90.00
_cell.angle_beta   90.00
_cell.angle_gamma   90.00
#
_symmetry.space_group_name_H-M   'P 1'
#
loop_
_entity.id
_entity.type
_entity.pdbx_description
1 polymer ?
#
loop_
_entity_poly.entity_id
_entity_poly.type
_entity_poly.pdbx_seq_one_letter_code
_entity_poly.pdbx_strand_id
1 'polypeptide(L)'
;MESREERIIAYLNSHPKFLEHYATGPNVTNEVFHRWCSRRNMRVKKEALKGMNGPWMADDLSSFHNLLISGGDNLPLILYELGHACAQLTHNELFDVTMYSENNAYFIDRIGTSVQLKEMTKEKRLPVYTKKVKDYSGVLLG
;
A
#
# COMPACT_ATOMS: atom_id res chain seq x y z
N MET A 1 19.82 -17.84 38.12
CA MET A 1 18.37 -18.01 38.30
C MET A 1 17.75 -17.46 37.03
N GLU A 2 17.14 -18.31 36.17
CA GLU A 2 16.58 -17.83 34.90
C GLU A 2 15.60 -16.70 35.15
N SER A 3 15.76 -15.64 34.35
CA SER A 3 14.90 -14.47 34.42
C SER A 3 13.46 -14.88 34.12
N ARG A 4 12.50 -14.10 34.63
CA ARG A 4 11.07 -14.34 34.35
C ARG A 4 10.80 -14.35 32.84
N GLU A 5 11.52 -13.52 32.09
CA GLU A 5 11.40 -13.43 30.63
C GLU A 5 11.87 -14.71 29.94
N GLU A 6 13.03 -15.26 30.35
CA GLU A 6 13.57 -16.51 29.81
C GLU A 6 12.58 -17.68 30.00
N ARG A 7 11.93 -17.78 31.17
CA ARG A 7 10.93 -18.81 31.43
C ARG A 7 9.67 -18.64 30.58
N ILE A 8 9.23 -17.40 30.37
CA ILE A 8 8.07 -17.10 29.51
C ILE A 8 8.39 -17.49 28.06
N ILE A 9 9.58 -17.13 27.57
CA ILE A 9 10.02 -17.46 26.22
C ILE A 9 10.15 -18.98 26.04
N ALA A 10 10.76 -19.69 27.00
CA ALA A 10 10.87 -21.15 26.98
C ALA A 10 9.50 -21.84 26.96
N TYR A 11 8.54 -21.32 27.74
CA TYR A 11 7.17 -21.83 27.74
C TYR A 11 6.47 -21.60 26.39
N LEU A 12 6.57 -20.41 25.82
CA LEU A 12 5.96 -20.09 24.51
C LEU A 12 6.57 -20.93 23.37
N ASN A 13 7.88 -21.18 23.42
CA ASN A 13 8.56 -22.02 22.42
C ASN A 13 8.15 -23.50 22.51
N SER A 14 7.93 -24.01 23.72
CA SER A 14 7.45 -25.40 23.93
C SER A 14 5.96 -25.58 23.64
N HIS A 15 5.18 -24.49 23.61
CA HIS A 15 3.74 -24.52 23.38
C HIS A 15 3.33 -23.59 22.22
N PRO A 16 3.66 -23.95 20.96
CA PRO A 16 3.49 -23.06 19.81
C PRO A 16 2.04 -22.69 19.49
N LYS A 17 1.07 -23.51 19.95
CA LYS A 17 -0.37 -23.25 19.78
C LYS A 17 -1.01 -22.51 20.95
N PHE A 18 -0.24 -22.14 21.97
CA PHE A 18 -0.78 -21.48 23.17
C PHE A 18 -1.55 -20.21 22.83
N LEU A 19 -0.98 -19.33 22.00
CA LEU A 19 -1.61 -18.08 21.59
C LEU A 19 -2.84 -18.31 20.72
N GLU A 20 -2.83 -19.35 19.87
CA GLU A 20 -3.99 -19.73 19.07
C GLU A 20 -5.13 -20.15 20.00
N HIS A 21 -4.91 -21.13 20.87
CA HIS A 21 -5.92 -21.60 21.81
C HIS A 21 -6.42 -20.52 22.77
N TYR A 22 -5.55 -19.59 23.17
CA TYR A 22 -5.92 -18.47 24.05
C TYR A 22 -6.82 -17.45 23.34
N ALA A 23 -6.55 -17.17 22.07
CA ALA A 23 -7.27 -16.17 21.30
C ALA A 23 -8.52 -16.72 20.61
N THR A 24 -8.55 -18.03 20.32
CA THR A 24 -9.66 -18.68 19.64
C THR A 24 -10.74 -19.12 20.62
N GLY A 25 -12.00 -18.93 20.24
CA GLY A 25 -13.16 -19.25 21.06
C GLY A 25 -14.47 -19.01 20.28
N PRO A 26 -15.62 -18.88 20.95
CA PRO A 26 -16.91 -18.72 20.27
C PRO A 26 -16.98 -17.53 19.30
N ASN A 27 -16.22 -16.47 19.59
CA ASN A 27 -16.23 -15.21 18.84
C ASN A 27 -15.05 -15.05 17.88
N VAL A 28 -14.01 -15.89 17.99
CA VAL A 28 -12.80 -15.82 17.17
C VAL A 28 -12.47 -17.23 16.73
N THR A 29 -12.77 -17.55 15.49
CA THR A 29 -12.46 -18.87 14.94
C THR A 29 -10.98 -18.99 14.60
N ASN A 30 -10.49 -20.23 14.48
CA ASN A 30 -9.11 -20.51 14.04
C ASN A 30 -8.81 -19.84 12.68
N GLU A 31 -9.77 -19.80 11.75
CA GLU A 31 -9.60 -19.12 10.47
C GLU A 31 -9.38 -17.61 10.64
N VAL A 32 -10.14 -16.97 11.54
CA VAL A 32 -9.98 -15.53 11.82
C VAL A 32 -8.62 -15.27 12.46
N PHE A 33 -8.20 -16.12 13.39
CA PHE A 33 -6.88 -16.04 14.01
C PHE A 33 -5.75 -16.22 12.99
N HIS A 34 -5.80 -17.23 12.12
CA HIS A 34 -4.78 -17.45 11.10
C HIS A 34 -4.75 -16.33 10.05
N ARG A 35 -5.91 -15.77 9.65
CA ARG A 35 -5.96 -14.59 8.78
C ARG A 35 -5.30 -13.37 9.47
N TRP A 36 -5.52 -13.18 10.76
CA TRP A 36 -4.87 -12.13 11.54
C TRP A 36 -3.36 -12.34 11.65
N CYS A 37 -2.90 -13.54 12.02
CA CYS A 37 -1.49 -13.91 12.07
C CYS A 37 -0.80 -13.72 10.71
N SER A 38 -1.45 -14.12 9.62
CA SER A 38 -0.93 -13.97 8.26
C SER A 38 -0.76 -12.50 7.89
N ARG A 39 -1.77 -11.65 8.18
CA ARG A 39 -1.68 -10.20 7.98
C ARG A 39 -0.58 -9.57 8.82
N ARG A 40 -0.42 -10.00 10.07
CA ARG A 40 0.62 -9.48 10.98
C ARG A 40 2.01 -9.91 10.54
N ASN A 41 2.20 -11.17 10.13
CA ASN A 41 3.48 -11.66 9.63
C ASN A 41 3.87 -10.99 8.30
N MET A 42 2.90 -10.66 7.46
CA MET A 42 3.13 -9.83 6.28
C MET A 42 3.57 -8.41 6.67
N ARG A 43 2.94 -7.78 7.69
CA ARG A 43 3.37 -6.47 8.21
C ARG A 43 4.76 -6.51 8.85
N VAL A 44 5.09 -7.53 9.63
CA VAL A 44 6.43 -7.67 10.26
C VAL A 44 7.51 -7.90 9.21
N LYS A 45 7.24 -8.73 8.18
CA LYS A 45 8.14 -8.84 7.02
C LYS A 45 8.29 -7.50 6.28
N LYS A 46 7.27 -6.65 6.30
CA LYS A 46 7.29 -5.30 5.71
C LYS A 46 7.99 -4.25 6.57
N GLU A 47 7.89 -4.35 7.89
CA GLU A 47 8.65 -3.53 8.82
C GLU A 47 10.13 -3.91 8.83
N ALA A 48 10.48 -5.18 8.57
CA ALA A 48 11.86 -5.59 8.31
C ALA A 48 12.38 -5.08 6.93
N LEU A 49 11.47 -4.73 6.01
CA LEU A 49 11.75 -3.98 4.78
C LEU A 49 11.81 -2.45 4.99
N LYS A 50 11.88 -1.96 6.24
CA LYS A 50 12.27 -0.57 6.61
C LYS A 50 13.69 -0.15 6.14
N GLY A 51 14.22 -0.76 5.08
CA GLY A 51 15.12 -0.08 4.14
C GLY A 51 14.31 0.79 3.16
N MET A 52 13.37 1.59 3.68
CA MET A 52 12.40 2.39 2.91
C MET A 52 13.04 3.68 2.34
N ASN A 53 14.09 3.52 1.53
CA ASN A 53 14.44 4.53 0.52
C ASN A 53 13.67 4.17 -0.74
N GLY A 54 12.37 4.48 -0.73
CA GLY A 54 11.57 4.40 -1.96
C GLY A 54 12.08 5.41 -2.99
N PRO A 55 11.86 5.18 -4.29
CA PRO A 55 12.37 6.06 -5.34
C PRO A 55 12.06 7.57 -5.17
N TRP A 56 10.91 7.94 -4.57
CA TRP A 56 10.54 9.34 -4.31
C TRP A 56 11.13 9.91 -3.01
N MET A 57 11.77 9.06 -2.21
CA MET A 57 12.47 9.40 -0.96
C MET A 57 14.00 9.31 -1.13
N ALA A 58 14.49 9.14 -2.37
CA ALA A 58 15.91 9.15 -2.68
C ALA A 58 16.48 10.57 -2.62
N ASP A 59 17.76 10.70 -2.26
CA ASP A 59 18.47 11.99 -2.25
C ASP A 59 18.56 12.60 -3.66
N ASP A 60 18.61 11.74 -4.69
CA ASP A 60 18.62 12.13 -6.09
C ASP A 60 17.30 11.75 -6.79
N LEU A 61 16.55 12.78 -7.19
CA LEU A 61 15.29 12.65 -7.94
C LEU A 61 15.43 12.95 -9.44
N SER A 62 16.66 13.06 -9.95
CA SER A 62 16.92 13.44 -11.36
C SER A 62 16.24 12.50 -12.36
N SER A 63 16.17 11.20 -12.04
CA SER A 63 15.48 10.21 -12.87
C SER A 63 13.97 10.46 -12.96
N PHE A 64 13.33 10.85 -11.85
CA PHE A 64 11.91 11.19 -11.80
C PHE A 64 11.61 12.53 -12.45
N HIS A 65 12.47 13.52 -12.25
CA HIS A 65 12.40 14.78 -12.97
C HIS A 65 12.41 14.55 -14.48
N ASN A 66 13.35 13.75 -14.99
CA ASN A 66 13.43 13.42 -16.41
C ASN A 66 12.21 12.61 -16.89
N LEU A 67 11.70 11.68 -16.07
CA LEU A 67 10.50 10.91 -16.37
C LEU A 67 9.26 11.80 -16.46
N LEU A 68 9.09 12.77 -15.55
CA LEU A 68 7.96 13.70 -15.57
C LEU A 68 8.03 14.68 -16.74
N ILE A 69 9.22 15.18 -17.09
CA ILE A 69 9.40 16.07 -18.23
C ILE A 69 9.18 15.33 -19.55
N SER A 70 9.81 14.15 -19.70
CA SER A 70 9.67 13.35 -20.93
C SER A 70 8.27 12.73 -21.09
N GLY A 71 7.59 12.46 -19.98
CA GLY A 71 6.24 11.91 -19.92
C GLY A 71 5.14 12.95 -19.68
N GLY A 72 5.40 14.24 -19.89
CA GLY A 72 4.47 15.34 -19.59
C GLY A 72 3.09 15.19 -20.24
N ASP A 73 3.02 14.56 -21.40
CA ASP A 73 1.78 14.32 -22.14
C ASP A 73 1.07 13.02 -21.73
N ASN A 74 1.72 12.17 -20.93
CA ASN A 74 1.19 10.89 -20.46
C ASN A 74 0.52 11.07 -19.09
N LEU A 75 -0.69 11.62 -19.10
CA LEU A 75 -1.48 11.86 -17.89
C LEU A 75 -1.60 10.61 -16.99
N PRO A 76 -1.86 9.39 -17.49
CA PRO A 76 -1.88 8.19 -16.66
C PRO A 76 -0.57 7.94 -15.90
N LEU A 77 0.58 8.16 -16.55
CA LEU A 77 1.89 7.99 -15.91
C LEU A 77 2.07 9.01 -14.78
N ILE A 78 1.72 10.27 -15.03
CA ILE A 78 1.81 11.35 -14.04
C ILE A 78 0.93 11.05 -12.82
N LEU A 79 -0.32 10.64 -13.05
CA LEU A 79 -1.25 10.29 -11.97
C LEU A 79 -0.76 9.10 -11.16
N TYR A 80 -0.19 8.08 -11.82
CA TYR A 80 0.40 6.94 -11.13
C TYR A 80 1.56 7.36 -10.23
N GLU A 81 2.49 8.14 -10.77
CA GLU A 81 3.67 8.59 -10.03
C GLU A 81 3.31 9.49 -8.85
N LEU A 82 2.30 10.36 -9.01
CA LEU A 82 1.76 11.16 -7.92
C LEU A 82 1.17 10.25 -6.81
N GLY A 83 0.35 9.26 -7.20
CA GLY A 83 -0.20 8.28 -6.26
C GLY A 83 0.90 7.51 -5.52
N HIS A 84 1.96 7.13 -6.24
CA HIS A 84 3.11 6.42 -5.68
C HIS A 84 3.89 7.28 -4.68
N ALA A 85 4.15 8.54 -5.01
CA ALA A 85 4.79 9.50 -4.10
C ALA A 85 3.96 9.71 -2.83
N CYS A 86 2.65 9.89 -2.96
CA CYS A 86 1.74 10.01 -1.81
C CYS A 86 1.73 8.74 -0.95
N ALA A 87 1.73 7.56 -1.57
CA ALA A 87 1.80 6.29 -0.86
C ALA A 87 3.10 6.16 -0.06
N GLN A 88 4.24 6.53 -0.65
CA GLN A 88 5.54 6.54 0.03
C GLN A 88 5.57 7.53 1.21
N LEU A 89 5.07 8.75 1.03
CA LEU A 89 4.97 9.77 2.08
C LEU A 89 4.08 9.35 3.25
N THR A 90 2.99 8.65 2.97
CA THR A 90 2.03 8.18 3.97
C THR A 90 2.36 6.80 4.54
N HIS A 91 3.50 6.23 4.11
CA HIS A 91 3.91 4.86 4.44
C HIS A 91 2.83 3.80 4.12
N ASN A 92 2.01 4.08 3.10
CA ASN A 92 1.03 3.15 2.58
C ASN A 92 1.70 2.21 1.58
N GLU A 93 1.56 0.93 1.84
CA GLU A 93 2.27 -0.08 1.07
C GLU A 93 1.50 -0.58 -0.16
N LEU A 94 0.22 -0.25 -0.22
CA LEU A 94 -0.67 -0.55 -1.33
C LEU A 94 -1.42 0.74 -1.65
N PHE A 95 -1.42 1.10 -2.92
CA PHE A 95 -2.21 2.18 -3.45
C PHE A 95 -2.71 1.76 -4.82
N ASP A 96 -3.89 2.26 -5.16
CA ASP A 96 -4.51 2.06 -6.46
C ASP A 96 -4.77 3.45 -7.05
N VAL A 97 -4.47 3.64 -8.33
CA VAL A 97 -4.87 4.85 -9.06
C VAL A 97 -5.94 4.47 -10.07
N THR A 98 -7.10 5.14 -9.95
CA THR A 98 -8.24 4.94 -10.84
C THR A 98 -8.55 6.25 -11.53
N MET A 99 -8.63 6.20 -12.86
CA MET A 99 -9.01 7.32 -13.70
C MET A 99 -10.45 7.12 -14.16
N TYR A 100 -11.30 8.13 -13.97
CA TYR A 100 -12.68 8.12 -14.41
C TYR A 100 -12.80 8.95 -15.68
N SER A 101 -13.41 8.36 -16.71
CA SER A 101 -13.92 9.04 -17.90
C SER A 101 -15.44 8.96 -17.86
N GLU A 102 -16.16 9.77 -18.67
CA GLU A 102 -17.62 9.94 -18.61
C GLU A 102 -18.40 8.62 -18.52
N ASN A 103 -17.91 7.56 -19.16
CA ASN A 103 -18.58 6.25 -19.20
C ASN A 103 -17.81 5.11 -18.53
N ASN A 104 -16.50 5.26 -18.27
CA ASN A 104 -15.62 4.15 -17.93
C ASN A 104 -14.65 4.51 -16.80
N ALA A 105 -14.28 3.50 -16.00
CA ALA A 105 -13.22 3.60 -15.02
C ALA A 105 -12.03 2.73 -15.42
N TYR A 106 -10.82 3.28 -15.34
CA TYR A 106 -9.59 2.59 -15.69
C TYR A 106 -8.67 2.53 -14.48
N PHE A 107 -8.23 1.33 -14.13
CA PHE A 107 -7.13 1.12 -13.21
C PHE A 107 -5.80 1.34 -13.93
N ILE A 108 -4.90 2.13 -13.34
CA ILE A 108 -3.57 2.37 -13.89
C ILE A 108 -2.62 1.31 -13.32
N ASP A 109 -2.11 0.44 -14.19
CA ASP A 109 -1.15 -0.61 -13.85
C ASP A 109 0.24 -0.23 -14.36
N ARG A 110 1.27 -0.33 -13.51
CA ARG A 110 2.65 0.00 -13.91
C ARG A 110 3.41 -1.22 -14.34
N ILE A 111 3.96 -1.17 -15.55
CA ILE A 111 4.80 -2.22 -16.13
C ILE A 111 6.14 -1.59 -16.49
N GLY A 112 7.10 -1.76 -15.58
CA GLY A 112 8.43 -1.14 -15.68
C GLY A 112 8.35 0.39 -15.65
N THR A 113 8.77 1.02 -16.75
CA THR A 113 8.74 2.49 -16.94
C THR A 113 7.47 3.00 -17.63
N SER A 114 6.58 2.10 -18.04
CA SER A 114 5.32 2.42 -18.71
C SER A 114 4.11 2.10 -17.86
N VAL A 115 2.96 2.66 -18.22
CA VAL A 115 1.68 2.37 -17.58
C VAL A 115 0.69 1.82 -18.60
N GLN A 116 -0.18 0.92 -18.15
CA GLN A 116 -1.29 0.38 -18.92
C GLN A 116 -2.61 0.69 -18.21
N LEU A 117 -3.64 0.97 -19.01
CA LEU A 117 -5.01 1.17 -18.51
C LEU A 117 -5.76 -0.16 -18.58
N LYS A 118 -6.24 -0.63 -17.43
CA LYS A 118 -7.12 -1.80 -17.33
C LYS A 118 -8.53 -1.32 -17.01
N GLU A 119 -9.46 -1.56 -17.94
CA GLU A 119 -10.86 -1.23 -17.74
C GLU A 119 -11.44 -1.99 -16.54
N MET A 120 -12.17 -1.28 -15.70
CA MET A 120 -12.76 -1.83 -14.49
C MET A 120 -14.21 -2.27 -14.76
N THR A 121 -14.49 -3.55 -14.50
CA THR A 121 -15.82 -4.15 -14.68
C THR A 121 -16.68 -4.13 -13.41
N LYS A 122 -16.16 -3.63 -12.28
CA LYS A 122 -16.86 -3.62 -10.99
C LYS A 122 -16.74 -2.26 -10.30
N GLU A 123 -17.86 -1.80 -9.74
CA GLU A 123 -17.90 -0.67 -8.83
C GLU A 123 -17.04 -0.96 -7.58
N LYS A 124 -16.06 -0.10 -7.30
CA LYS A 124 -15.28 -0.14 -6.05
C LYS A 124 -15.99 0.68 -4.96
N ARG A 125 -15.59 0.41 -3.71
CA ARG A 125 -15.96 1.20 -2.52
C ARG A 125 -15.81 2.70 -2.80
N LEU A 126 -16.79 3.47 -2.35
CA LEU A 126 -16.75 4.93 -2.40
C LEU A 126 -15.45 5.45 -1.77
N PRO A 127 -14.80 6.46 -2.39
CA PRO A 127 -13.61 7.05 -1.83
C PRO A 127 -13.91 7.62 -0.45
N VAL A 128 -12.99 7.39 0.50
CA VAL A 128 -13.09 7.95 1.86
C VAL A 128 -12.97 9.48 1.82
N TYR A 129 -12.31 10.01 0.79
CA TYR A 129 -12.08 11.44 0.60
C TYR A 129 -11.99 11.77 -0.89
N THR A 130 -12.64 12.86 -1.30
CA THR A 130 -12.61 13.38 -2.67
C THR A 130 -12.16 14.83 -2.64
N LYS A 131 -11.16 15.18 -3.46
CA LYS A 131 -10.71 16.56 -3.64
C LYS A 131 -10.67 16.91 -5.12
N LYS A 132 -11.30 18.02 -5.50
CA LYS A 132 -11.17 18.58 -6.84
C LYS A 132 -9.80 19.23 -6.98
N VAL A 133 -9.02 18.80 -7.97
CA VAL A 133 -7.69 19.36 -8.24
C VAL A 133 -7.86 20.61 -9.09
N LYS A 134 -7.13 21.66 -8.75
CA LYS A 134 -7.06 22.89 -9.53
C LYS A 134 -5.61 23.12 -9.95
N ASP A 135 -5.40 23.66 -11.14
CA ASP A 135 -4.10 24.16 -11.54
C ASP A 135 -3.72 25.43 -10.74
N TYR A 136 -2.55 25.98 -11.03
CA TYR A 136 -2.08 27.23 -10.40
C TYR A 136 -2.93 28.46 -10.78
N SER A 137 -3.71 28.39 -11.86
CA SER A 137 -4.63 29.44 -12.29
C SER A 137 -6.02 29.32 -11.64
N GLY A 138 -6.27 28.24 -10.90
CA GLY A 138 -7.55 27.95 -10.25
C GLY A 138 -8.54 27.19 -11.15
N VAL A 139 -8.14 26.83 -12.37
CA VAL A 139 -8.91 26.01 -13.31
C VAL A 139 -8.95 24.56 -12.82
N LEU A 140 -10.13 23.97 -12.84
CA LEU A 140 -10.33 22.57 -12.48
C LEU A 140 -9.59 21.66 -13.48
N LEU A 141 -8.76 20.76 -12.95
CA LEU A 141 -8.14 19.70 -13.72
C LEU A 141 -9.06 18.47 -13.63
N GLY A 142 -9.83 18.23 -14.71
CA GLY A 142 -10.85 17.18 -14.79
C GLY A 142 -12.27 17.71 -14.70
#